data_AF-A0A3S0SF53-F1
#
_entry.id   AF-A0A3S0SF53-F1
#
_cell.length_a   1.000
_cell.length_b   1.000
_cell.length_c   1.000
_cell.angle_alpha   90.00
_cell.angle_beta   90.00
_cell.angle_gamma   90.00
#
_symmetry.space_group_name_H-M   'P 1'
#
loop_
_entity.id
_entity.type
_entity.pdbx_description
1 polymer ?
#
loop_
_entity_poly.entity_id
_entity_poly.type
_entity_poly.pdbx_seq_one_letter_code
_entity_poly.pdbx_strand_id
1 'polypeptide(L)'
;MRVKYLPQDAEARLNNGICFYDGRPYHLKLLSQIVAELHPLYGKREPIRIETTDAKLDISSPELGYANAKSGSAVFVYRKPERKYKQLITHGSLLGFQPLIGHVWYSDSIHELMYSKAGESLLLGQYPSLEEALTKVKEGSISSIAISRDIALAVDHHKEIFVFYKMDNIGILKGNIVEIPSGDVAWVISRYLEGFSWEVR
;
A
#
# COMPACT_ATOMS: atom_id res chain seq x y z
N MET A 1 6.17 -7.13 19.08
CA MET A 1 7.37 -7.95 19.40
C MET A 1 8.53 -7.40 18.57
N ARG A 2 9.58 -6.85 19.19
CA ARG A 2 10.76 -6.37 18.43
C ARG A 2 11.46 -7.58 17.81
N VAL A 3 11.64 -7.55 16.50
CA VAL A 3 12.28 -8.66 15.77
C VAL A 3 13.76 -8.69 16.16
N LYS A 4 14.22 -9.78 16.77
CA LYS A 4 15.63 -9.97 17.14
C LYS A 4 16.40 -10.57 15.95
N TYR A 5 17.57 -10.02 15.67
CA TYR A 5 18.54 -10.57 14.73
C TYR A 5 19.94 -10.54 15.34
N LEU A 6 20.84 -11.36 14.83
CA LEU A 6 22.25 -11.33 15.23
C LEU A 6 22.94 -10.16 14.53
N PRO A 7 23.87 -9.41 15.17
CA PRO A 7 24.53 -8.26 14.54
C PRO A 7 25.18 -8.56 13.18
N GLN A 8 25.73 -9.76 13.01
CA GLN A 8 26.30 -10.23 11.74
C GLN A 8 25.28 -10.38 10.60
N ASP A 9 23.98 -10.53 10.91
CA ASP A 9 22.90 -10.61 9.93
C ASP A 9 22.34 -9.23 9.56
N ALA A 10 22.78 -8.15 10.22
CA ALA A 10 22.19 -6.82 10.08
C ALA A 10 22.12 -6.37 8.62
N GLU A 11 23.23 -6.54 7.89
CA GLU A 11 23.33 -6.15 6.48
C GLU A 11 22.30 -6.89 5.61
N ALA A 12 22.25 -8.21 5.73
CA ALA A 12 21.34 -9.04 4.94
C ALA A 12 19.87 -8.71 5.25
N ARG A 13 19.53 -8.44 6.51
CA ARG A 13 18.15 -8.26 6.97
C ARG A 13 17.63 -6.83 6.77
N LEU A 14 18.46 -5.83 7.05
CA LEU A 14 18.03 -4.44 7.19
C LEU A 14 18.49 -3.54 6.06
N ASN A 15 19.61 -3.81 5.40
CA ASN A 15 20.17 -2.83 4.47
C ASN A 15 19.25 -2.58 3.26
N ASN A 16 19.16 -1.32 2.82
CA ASN A 16 18.41 -0.88 1.63
C ASN A 16 16.93 -1.28 1.62
N GLY A 17 16.23 -1.07 2.73
CA GLY A 17 14.82 -1.39 2.85
C GLY A 17 14.00 -0.34 3.58
N ILE A 18 12.68 -0.42 3.47
CA ILE A 18 11.76 0.48 4.15
C ILE A 18 11.53 -0.02 5.58
N CYS A 19 11.70 0.88 6.56
CA CYS A 19 11.42 0.68 7.98
C CYS A 19 10.56 1.82 8.52
N PHE A 20 10.15 1.72 9.78
CA PHE A 20 9.54 2.81 10.52
C PHE A 20 10.48 3.33 11.61
N TYR A 21 10.49 4.63 11.83
CA TYR A 21 11.18 5.27 12.93
C TYR A 21 10.28 6.34 13.53
N ASP A 22 9.95 6.21 14.81
CA ASP A 22 9.04 7.13 15.52
C ASP A 22 7.69 7.32 14.80
N GLY A 23 7.13 6.19 14.32
CA GLY A 23 5.85 6.15 13.61
C GLY A 23 5.88 6.67 12.17
N ARG A 24 7.05 6.96 11.60
CA ARG A 24 7.18 7.44 10.21
C ARG A 24 8.02 6.51 9.34
N PRO A 25 7.68 6.35 8.05
CA PRO A 25 8.42 5.46 7.17
C PRO A 25 9.71 6.12 6.64
N TYR A 26 10.80 5.34 6.61
CA TYR A 26 12.11 5.75 6.11
C TYR A 26 12.73 4.64 5.26
N HIS A 27 13.56 5.03 4.30
CA HIS A 27 14.52 4.14 3.68
C HIS A 27 15.75 4.01 4.57
N LEU A 28 16.03 2.80 5.00
CA LEU A 28 17.16 2.47 5.85
C LEU A 28 18.35 2.03 4.99
N LYS A 29 19.46 2.75 5.13
CA LYS A 29 20.77 2.38 4.61
C LYS A 29 21.70 2.09 5.77
N LEU A 30 22.28 0.90 5.82
CA LEU A 30 23.29 0.59 6.85
C LEU A 30 24.63 1.22 6.47
N LEU A 31 25.24 1.91 7.44
CA LEU A 31 26.60 2.43 7.33
C LEU A 31 27.61 1.46 7.98
N SER A 32 27.16 0.73 9.01
CA SER A 32 27.89 -0.36 9.67
C SER A 32 26.88 -1.35 10.27
N GLN A 33 27.36 -2.37 11.00
CA GLN A 33 26.48 -3.31 11.72
C GLN A 33 25.66 -2.65 12.84
N ILE A 34 26.11 -1.48 13.33
CA ILE A 34 25.48 -0.81 14.47
C ILE A 34 24.91 0.57 14.10
N VAL A 35 25.35 1.19 13.01
CA VAL A 35 24.88 2.51 12.56
C VAL A 35 24.07 2.41 11.27
N ALA A 36 22.90 3.05 11.26
CA ALA A 36 22.06 3.23 10.09
C ALA A 36 21.85 4.71 9.77
N GLU A 37 21.63 5.00 8.49
CA GLU A 37 21.17 6.29 7.97
C GLU A 37 19.75 6.11 7.42
N LEU A 38 18.84 6.95 7.91
CA LEU A 38 17.42 6.95 7.55
C LEU A 38 17.15 8.09 6.58
N HIS A 39 16.79 7.75 5.35
CA HIS A 39 16.42 8.69 4.31
C HIS A 39 14.89 8.79 4.24
N PRO A 40 14.29 10.00 4.24
CA PRO A 40 12.86 10.15 4.02
C PRO A 40 12.45 9.51 2.69
N LEU A 41 11.31 8.81 2.67
CA LEU A 41 10.79 8.24 1.42
C LEU A 41 10.36 9.34 0.44
N TYR A 42 9.87 10.46 0.96
CA TYR A 42 9.35 11.57 0.18
C TYR A 42 9.68 12.91 0.83
N GLY A 43 9.81 13.94 -0.01
CA GLY A 43 10.09 15.31 0.39
C GLY A 43 11.58 15.60 0.61
N LYS A 44 11.87 16.85 0.98
CA LYS A 44 13.23 17.31 1.29
C LYS A 44 13.39 17.38 2.81
N ARG A 45 13.91 16.32 3.41
CA ARG A 45 14.42 16.36 4.80
C ARG A 45 15.81 15.72 4.81
N GLU A 46 16.65 16.20 5.71
CA GLU A 46 17.98 15.64 5.88
C GLU A 46 17.90 14.19 6.40
N PRO A 47 18.81 13.31 5.96
CA PRO A 47 18.93 11.98 6.52
C PRO A 47 19.25 12.02 8.02
N ILE A 48 18.73 11.04 8.76
CA ILE A 48 18.96 10.91 10.21
C ILE A 48 19.88 9.72 10.45
N ARG A 49 20.91 9.89 11.27
CA ARG A 49 21.75 8.77 11.72
C ARG A 49 21.29 8.24 13.06
N ILE A 50 21.15 6.93 13.16
CA ILE A 50 20.70 6.24 14.37
C ILE A 50 21.55 4.99 14.64
N GLU A 51 21.49 4.51 15.87
CA GLU A 51 21.92 3.15 16.17
C GLU A 51 20.83 2.15 15.74
N THR A 52 21.23 0.98 15.25
CA THR A 52 20.29 -0.09 14.88
C THR A 52 19.53 -0.67 16.09
N THR A 53 20.02 -0.39 17.30
CA THR A 53 19.41 -0.75 18.58
C THR A 53 18.45 0.32 19.14
N ASP A 54 18.27 1.43 18.43
CA ASP A 54 17.39 2.52 18.88
C ASP A 54 15.96 1.99 19.13
N ALA A 55 15.40 2.37 20.28
CA ALA A 55 14.09 1.92 20.72
C ALA A 55 12.93 2.37 19.80
N LYS A 56 13.13 3.44 19.04
CA LYS A 56 12.16 4.00 18.09
C LYS A 56 12.22 3.35 16.71
N LEU A 57 13.27 2.59 16.42
CA LEU A 57 13.39 1.86 15.16
C LEU A 57 12.45 0.65 15.18
N ASP A 58 11.52 0.63 14.24
CA ASP A 58 10.65 -0.49 13.96
C ASP A 58 10.98 -1.10 12.60
N ILE A 59 11.51 -2.33 12.65
CA ILE A 59 11.87 -3.15 11.50
C ILE A 59 10.81 -4.21 11.19
N SER A 60 9.63 -4.11 11.81
CA SER A 60 8.50 -4.94 11.45
C SER A 60 8.17 -4.76 9.96
N SER A 61 7.67 -5.84 9.34
CA SER A 61 7.21 -5.75 7.96
C SER A 61 6.04 -4.78 7.92
N PRO A 62 6.14 -3.64 7.22
CA PRO A 62 5.01 -2.73 7.15
C PRO A 62 3.88 -3.40 6.36
N GLU A 63 2.65 -3.04 6.73
CA GLU A 63 1.49 -3.46 5.98
C GLU A 63 1.54 -2.86 4.58
N LEU A 64 1.13 -3.65 3.59
CA LEU A 64 0.98 -3.23 2.21
C LEU A 64 -0.50 -3.25 1.81
N GLY A 65 -0.79 -2.92 0.57
CA GLY A 65 -2.15 -2.79 0.07
C GLY A 65 -2.22 -1.77 -1.06
N TYR A 66 -3.40 -1.20 -1.26
CA TYR A 66 -3.61 -0.17 -2.27
C TYR A 66 -2.90 1.15 -1.94
N ALA A 67 -2.23 1.73 -2.93
CA ALA A 67 -1.77 3.11 -2.92
C ALA A 67 -2.48 3.91 -4.02
N ASN A 68 -2.75 5.19 -3.75
CA ASN A 68 -3.32 6.13 -4.70
C ASN A 68 -2.21 6.83 -5.50
N ALA A 69 -1.83 6.25 -6.64
CA ALA A 69 -0.77 6.79 -7.49
C ALA A 69 -1.12 8.18 -8.04
N LYS A 70 -0.09 9.00 -8.29
CA LYS A 70 -0.24 10.37 -8.79
C LYS A 70 -0.97 10.45 -10.14
N SER A 71 -0.93 9.37 -10.94
CA SER A 71 -1.63 9.24 -12.21
C SER A 71 -3.17 9.17 -12.08
N GLY A 72 -3.72 9.18 -10.86
CA GLY A 72 -5.16 9.00 -10.65
C GLY A 72 -5.58 7.54 -10.75
N SER A 73 -4.74 6.63 -10.26
CA SER A 73 -5.02 5.20 -10.25
C SER A 73 -4.67 4.56 -8.92
N ALA A 74 -5.49 3.62 -8.47
CA ALA A 74 -5.19 2.77 -7.34
C ALA A 74 -4.28 1.62 -7.79
N VAL A 75 -3.24 1.33 -7.02
CA VAL A 75 -2.31 0.22 -7.28
C VAL A 75 -2.20 -0.62 -6.01
N PHE A 76 -2.62 -1.87 -6.06
CA PHE A 76 -2.42 -2.83 -4.99
C PHE A 76 -0.97 -3.28 -4.99
N VAL A 77 -0.21 -2.81 -4.01
CA VAL A 77 1.20 -3.17 -3.80
C VAL A 77 1.25 -4.39 -2.90
N TYR A 78 1.99 -5.41 -3.29
CA TYR A 78 2.17 -6.62 -2.50
C TYR A 78 3.59 -7.16 -2.64
N ARG A 79 4.01 -8.00 -1.68
CA ARG A 79 5.34 -8.61 -1.70
C ARG A 79 5.35 -9.79 -2.67
N LYS A 80 6.38 -9.85 -3.52
CA LYS A 80 6.77 -11.13 -4.13
C LYS A 80 7.42 -12.03 -3.07
N PRO A 81 7.30 -13.35 -3.17
CA PRO A 81 8.11 -14.25 -2.36
C PRO A 81 9.61 -13.93 -2.54
N GLU A 82 10.25 -13.40 -1.51
CA GLU A 82 11.69 -13.11 -1.48
C GLU A 82 12.45 -14.11 -0.60
N ARG A 83 13.77 -13.94 -0.53
CA ARG A 83 14.64 -14.71 0.37
C ARG A 83 14.10 -14.66 1.80
N LYS A 84 13.99 -15.85 2.41
CA LYS A 84 13.44 -16.11 3.77
C LYS A 84 13.91 -15.16 4.88
N TYR A 85 15.10 -14.56 4.73
CA TYR A 85 15.75 -13.76 5.76
C TYR A 85 15.58 -12.24 5.58
N LYS A 86 15.04 -11.75 4.46
CA LYS A 86 14.87 -10.31 4.25
C LYS A 86 13.62 -9.81 4.98
N GLN A 87 13.81 -8.89 5.93
CA GLN A 87 12.71 -8.41 6.79
C GLN A 87 12.05 -7.17 6.20
N LEU A 88 12.87 -6.20 5.81
CA LEU A 88 12.40 -4.95 5.23
C LEU A 88 11.95 -5.13 3.77
N ILE A 89 11.06 -4.25 3.34
CA ILE A 89 10.64 -4.15 1.94
C ILE A 89 11.78 -3.53 1.14
N THR A 90 12.22 -4.23 0.09
CA THR A 90 13.20 -3.71 -0.85
C THR A 90 12.56 -3.38 -2.19
N HIS A 91 13.26 -2.61 -3.02
CA HIS A 91 12.85 -2.29 -4.39
C HIS A 91 12.47 -3.54 -5.19
N GLY A 92 13.30 -4.59 -5.11
CA GLY A 92 13.03 -5.83 -5.81
C GLY A 92 11.82 -6.58 -5.28
N SER A 93 11.43 -6.38 -4.02
CA SER A 93 10.49 -7.25 -3.31
C SER A 93 9.02 -7.02 -3.62
N LEU A 94 8.69 -6.05 -4.46
CA LEU A 94 7.33 -5.60 -4.66
C LEU A 94 6.81 -5.89 -6.05
N LEU A 95 5.51 -6.14 -6.12
CA LEU A 95 4.71 -6.21 -7.33
C LEU A 95 3.49 -5.30 -7.18
N GLY A 96 2.94 -4.90 -8.33
CA GLY A 96 1.72 -4.11 -8.41
C GLY A 96 0.60 -4.85 -9.11
N PHE A 97 -0.62 -4.53 -8.72
CA PHE A 97 -1.83 -4.86 -9.46
C PHE A 97 -2.70 -3.60 -9.57
N GLN A 98 -3.13 -3.26 -10.78
CA GLN A 98 -4.00 -2.13 -11.03
C GLN A 98 -5.40 -2.65 -11.40
N PRO A 99 -6.48 -2.20 -10.73
CA PRO A 99 -7.84 -2.56 -11.09
C PRO A 99 -8.14 -2.36 -12.58
N LEU A 100 -8.89 -3.30 -13.17
CA LEU A 100 -9.27 -3.34 -14.60
C LEU A 100 -8.11 -3.47 -15.62
N ILE A 101 -6.85 -3.37 -15.19
CA ILE A 101 -5.67 -3.54 -16.04
C ILE A 101 -4.94 -4.86 -15.73
N GLY A 102 -4.85 -5.22 -14.45
CA GLY A 102 -4.17 -6.43 -13.98
C GLY A 102 -2.76 -6.16 -13.43
N HIS A 103 -1.86 -7.12 -13.61
CA HIS A 103 -0.51 -7.04 -13.06
C HIS A 103 0.34 -5.96 -13.74
N VAL A 104 0.97 -5.14 -12.91
CA VAL A 104 1.93 -4.12 -13.33
C VAL A 104 3.33 -4.71 -13.19
N TRP A 105 3.91 -5.11 -14.32
CA TRP A 105 5.16 -5.90 -14.35
C TRP A 105 6.44 -5.06 -14.22
N TYR A 106 6.35 -3.74 -14.40
CA TYR A 106 7.51 -2.86 -14.33
C TYR A 106 7.77 -2.42 -12.88
N SER A 107 8.88 -2.88 -12.30
CA SER A 107 9.30 -2.56 -10.93
C SER A 107 9.52 -1.07 -10.72
N ASP A 108 9.96 -0.36 -11.75
CA ASP A 108 10.35 1.05 -11.65
C ASP A 108 9.16 1.94 -11.28
N SER A 109 7.95 1.60 -11.74
CA SER A 109 6.74 2.33 -11.37
C SER A 109 6.33 2.10 -9.90
N ILE A 110 6.53 0.89 -9.38
CA ILE A 110 6.26 0.57 -7.98
C ILE A 110 7.32 1.17 -7.07
N HIS A 111 8.57 1.22 -7.51
CA HIS A 111 9.62 1.95 -6.81
C HIS A 111 9.27 3.40 -6.65
N GLU A 112 9.03 4.10 -7.75
CA GLU A 112 8.67 5.52 -7.74
C GLU A 112 7.43 5.78 -6.87
N LEU A 113 6.44 4.89 -6.93
CA LEU A 113 5.27 4.93 -6.06
C LEU A 113 5.63 4.87 -4.58
N MET A 114 6.49 3.93 -4.17
CA MET A 114 6.89 3.76 -2.77
C MET A 114 7.72 4.93 -2.23
N TYR A 115 8.51 5.60 -3.09
CA TYR A 115 9.28 6.82 -2.76
C TYR A 115 8.54 8.11 -3.15
N SER A 116 7.22 8.07 -3.07
CA SER A 116 6.36 9.21 -3.29
C SER A 116 5.45 9.47 -2.09
N LYS A 117 4.74 10.60 -2.11
CA LYS A 117 3.68 10.90 -1.14
C LYS A 117 2.64 9.78 -1.07
N ALA A 118 2.32 9.13 -2.20
CA ALA A 118 1.36 8.03 -2.23
C ALA A 118 1.86 6.80 -1.48
N GLY A 119 3.15 6.46 -1.63
CA GLY A 119 3.79 5.39 -0.87
C GLY A 119 3.83 5.69 0.63
N GLU A 120 4.18 6.92 1.01
CA GLU A 120 4.13 7.36 2.41
C GLU A 120 2.70 7.25 2.98
N SER A 121 1.69 7.74 2.25
CA SER A 121 0.28 7.63 2.65
C SER A 121 -0.19 6.18 2.77
N LEU A 122 0.19 5.29 1.84
CA LEU A 122 -0.07 3.84 1.95
C LEU A 122 0.47 3.31 3.28
N LEU A 123 1.76 3.56 3.54
CA LEU A 123 2.46 3.03 4.72
C LEU A 123 1.85 3.57 6.02
N LEU A 124 1.42 4.83 6.03
CA LEU A 124 0.74 5.47 7.16
C LEU A 124 -0.75 5.14 7.26
N GLY A 125 -1.33 4.41 6.31
CA GLY A 125 -2.75 4.08 6.32
C GLY A 125 -3.67 5.28 6.04
N GLN A 126 -3.19 6.27 5.30
CA GLN A 126 -3.92 7.50 5.00
C GLN A 126 -4.68 7.37 3.68
N TYR A 127 -6.01 7.40 3.75
CA TYR A 127 -6.90 7.27 2.61
C TYR A 127 -7.96 8.37 2.62
N PRO A 128 -8.49 8.75 1.45
CA PRO A 128 -9.68 9.60 1.36
C PRO A 128 -10.89 8.88 1.99
N SER A 129 -11.89 9.66 2.38
CA SER A 129 -13.17 9.07 2.77
C SER A 129 -13.87 8.43 1.56
N LEU A 130 -14.84 7.55 1.82
CA LEU A 130 -15.64 6.95 0.75
C LEU A 130 -16.39 8.01 -0.07
N GLU A 131 -16.93 9.04 0.58
CA GLU A 131 -17.63 10.15 -0.08
C GLU A 131 -16.69 10.96 -1.00
N GLU A 132 -15.50 11.31 -0.52
CA GLU A 132 -14.48 11.99 -1.32
C GLU A 132 -14.06 11.15 -2.53
N ALA A 133 -13.89 9.84 -2.32
CA ALA A 133 -13.51 8.91 -3.38
C ALA A 133 -14.59 8.78 -4.45
N LEU A 134 -15.85 8.61 -4.06
CA LEU A 134 -16.98 8.55 -4.97
C LEU A 134 -17.18 9.83 -5.76
N THR A 135 -16.95 10.98 -5.13
CA THR A 135 -17.02 12.29 -5.80
C THR A 135 -15.99 12.36 -6.94
N LYS A 136 -14.71 12.08 -6.65
CA LYS A 136 -13.63 12.10 -7.65
C LYS A 136 -13.87 11.12 -8.80
N VAL A 137 -14.39 9.94 -8.47
CA VAL A 137 -14.74 8.87 -9.41
C VAL A 137 -15.89 9.31 -10.33
N LYS A 138 -16.98 9.86 -9.78
CA LYS A 138 -18.16 10.31 -10.54
C LYS A 138 -17.86 11.51 -11.42
N GLU A 139 -17.02 12.42 -10.97
CA GLU A 139 -16.54 13.57 -11.76
C GLU A 139 -15.65 13.14 -12.93
N GLY A 140 -15.20 11.87 -12.97
CA GLY A 140 -14.32 11.35 -14.01
C GLY A 140 -12.89 11.90 -13.91
N SER A 141 -12.50 12.46 -12.76
CA SER A 141 -11.17 13.02 -12.54
C SER A 141 -10.07 11.95 -12.47
N ILE A 142 -10.45 10.71 -12.15
CA ILE A 142 -9.55 9.58 -11.93
C ILE A 142 -10.20 8.28 -12.40
N SER A 143 -9.37 7.29 -12.77
CA SER A 143 -9.85 5.97 -13.22
C SER A 143 -10.05 4.98 -12.08
N SER A 144 -9.30 5.14 -10.99
CA SER A 144 -9.47 4.32 -9.78
C SER A 144 -8.92 5.02 -8.54
N ILE A 145 -9.46 4.66 -7.37
CA ILE A 145 -9.09 5.22 -6.08
C ILE A 145 -9.24 4.20 -4.95
N ALA A 146 -8.26 4.16 -4.07
CA ALA A 146 -8.25 3.39 -2.85
C ALA A 146 -8.86 4.21 -1.72
N ILE A 147 -9.76 3.57 -0.96
CA ILE A 147 -10.37 4.10 0.26
C ILE A 147 -9.83 3.41 1.52
N SER A 148 -9.13 2.29 1.34
CA SER A 148 -8.38 1.60 2.40
C SER A 148 -7.24 0.78 1.78
N ARG A 149 -6.42 0.14 2.62
CA ARG A 149 -5.38 -0.81 2.15
C ARG A 149 -5.97 -1.95 1.32
N ASP A 150 -7.18 -2.37 1.63
CA ASP A 150 -7.78 -3.57 1.06
C ASP A 150 -8.84 -3.25 -0.01
N ILE A 151 -9.33 -2.01 -0.11
CA ILE A 151 -10.42 -1.64 -1.02
C ILE A 151 -10.03 -0.52 -1.96
N ALA A 152 -10.33 -0.75 -3.24
CA ALA A 152 -10.33 0.27 -4.26
C ALA A 152 -11.64 0.28 -5.06
N LEU A 153 -11.99 1.46 -5.56
CA LEU A 153 -13.04 1.70 -6.53
C LEU A 153 -12.38 1.95 -7.89
N ALA A 154 -12.91 1.35 -8.95
CA ALA A 154 -12.41 1.55 -10.31
C ALA A 154 -13.56 1.80 -11.27
N VAL A 155 -13.35 2.67 -12.26
CA VAL A 155 -14.36 3.00 -13.26
C VAL A 155 -13.94 2.43 -14.59
N ASP A 156 -14.87 1.74 -15.24
CA ASP A 156 -14.63 1.27 -16.60
C ASP A 156 -15.01 2.33 -17.65
N HIS A 157 -14.98 1.92 -18.92
CA HIS A 157 -15.33 2.76 -20.04
C HIS A 157 -16.85 3.02 -20.15
N HIS A 158 -17.69 2.20 -19.51
CA HIS A 158 -19.14 2.38 -19.42
C HIS A 158 -19.59 3.21 -18.21
N LYS A 159 -18.65 3.75 -17.42
CA LYS A 159 -18.91 4.50 -16.19
C LYS A 159 -19.51 3.66 -15.05
N GLU A 160 -19.36 2.34 -15.12
CA GLU A 160 -19.69 1.47 -14.00
C GLU A 160 -18.56 1.51 -12.96
N ILE A 161 -18.93 1.57 -11.68
CA ILE A 161 -17.97 1.60 -10.57
C ILE A 161 -17.82 0.18 -10.05
N PHE A 162 -16.64 -0.40 -10.24
CA PHE A 162 -16.27 -1.70 -9.72
C PHE A 162 -15.63 -1.56 -8.34
N VAL A 163 -15.98 -2.47 -7.44
CA VAL A 163 -15.40 -2.58 -6.10
C VAL A 163 -14.41 -3.72 -6.10
N PHE A 164 -13.16 -3.41 -5.79
CA PHE A 164 -12.10 -4.40 -5.66
C PHE A 164 -11.72 -4.59 -4.20
N TYR A 165 -11.62 -5.86 -3.79
CA TYR A 165 -10.96 -6.28 -2.57
C TYR A 165 -9.62 -6.92 -2.91
N LYS A 166 -8.54 -6.25 -2.52
CA LYS A 166 -7.15 -6.60 -2.85
C LYS A 166 -6.87 -6.67 -4.35
N MET A 167 -7.03 -7.82 -4.99
CA MET A 167 -6.86 -7.99 -6.43
C MET A 167 -8.13 -8.51 -7.11
N ASP A 168 -9.14 -8.84 -6.32
CA ASP A 168 -10.36 -9.47 -6.78
C ASP A 168 -11.44 -8.41 -6.96
N ASN A 169 -12.10 -8.42 -8.12
CA ASN A 169 -13.34 -7.70 -8.32
C ASN A 169 -14.44 -8.41 -7.54
N ILE A 170 -15.01 -7.75 -6.53
CA ILE A 170 -16.03 -8.32 -5.66
C ILE A 170 -17.44 -7.81 -5.94
N GLY A 171 -17.60 -6.84 -6.85
CA GLY A 171 -18.93 -6.35 -7.19
C GLY A 171 -18.95 -5.04 -7.96
N ILE A 172 -20.16 -4.62 -8.31
CA ILE A 172 -20.44 -3.39 -9.03
C ILE A 172 -21.31 -2.50 -8.15
N LEU A 173 -20.89 -1.26 -7.95
CA LEU A 173 -21.62 -0.27 -7.19
C LEU A 173 -22.65 0.44 -8.09
N LYS A 174 -23.94 0.31 -7.73
CA LYS A 174 -25.07 0.97 -8.38
C LYS A 174 -25.86 1.80 -7.37
N GLY A 175 -25.70 3.12 -7.45
CA GLY A 175 -26.28 4.02 -6.44
C GLY A 175 -25.67 3.73 -5.07
N ASN A 176 -26.49 3.24 -4.13
CA ASN A 176 -26.09 2.87 -2.77
C ASN A 176 -26.07 1.33 -2.54
N ILE A 177 -26.20 0.54 -3.60
CA ILE A 177 -26.22 -0.92 -3.54
C ILE A 177 -24.99 -1.45 -4.27
N VAL A 178 -24.26 -2.38 -3.65
CA VAL A 178 -23.20 -3.15 -4.31
C VAL A 178 -23.78 -4.50 -4.76
N GLU A 179 -23.87 -4.71 -6.07
CA GLU A 179 -24.17 -6.02 -6.65
C GLU A 179 -22.94 -6.92 -6.49
N ILE A 180 -23.06 -7.98 -5.70
CA ILE A 180 -21.97 -8.94 -5.40
C ILE A 180 -22.28 -10.33 -5.99
N PRO A 181 -21.26 -11.12 -6.38
CA PRO A 181 -21.47 -12.44 -7.00
C PRO A 181 -21.89 -13.52 -6.00
N SER A 182 -21.64 -13.33 -4.70
CA SER A 182 -22.01 -14.30 -3.66
C SER A 182 -22.08 -13.64 -2.28
N GLY A 183 -22.82 -14.24 -1.35
CA GLY A 183 -22.88 -13.79 0.04
C GLY A 183 -21.54 -13.88 0.79
N ASP A 184 -20.56 -14.63 0.29
CA ASP A 184 -19.26 -14.85 0.97
C ASP A 184 -18.39 -13.59 1.02
N VAL A 185 -18.65 -12.60 0.15
CA VAL A 185 -17.95 -11.31 0.13
C VAL A 185 -18.77 -10.17 0.74
N ALA A 186 -19.99 -10.44 1.19
CA ALA A 186 -20.88 -9.45 1.81
C ALA A 186 -20.23 -8.73 3.00
N TRP A 187 -19.47 -9.48 3.82
CA TRP A 187 -18.78 -8.93 4.99
C TRP A 187 -17.77 -7.84 4.61
N VAL A 188 -17.20 -7.90 3.39
CA VAL A 188 -16.27 -6.89 2.89
C VAL A 188 -17.00 -5.56 2.72
N ILE A 189 -18.18 -5.59 2.11
CA ILE A 189 -19.02 -4.40 1.94
C ILE A 189 -19.42 -3.84 3.30
N SER A 190 -19.94 -4.69 4.18
CA SER A 190 -20.35 -4.27 5.53
C SER A 190 -19.21 -3.69 6.37
N ARG A 191 -17.96 -4.11 6.14
CA ARG A 191 -16.79 -3.62 6.88
C ARG A 191 -16.20 -2.33 6.32
N TYR A 192 -16.11 -2.19 4.99
CA TYR A 192 -15.34 -1.13 4.35
C TYR A 192 -16.18 -0.09 3.61
N LEU A 193 -17.45 -0.40 3.31
CA LEU A 193 -18.38 0.48 2.61
C LEU A 193 -19.59 0.76 3.52
N GLU A 194 -19.31 1.27 4.73
CA GLU A 194 -20.35 1.62 5.68
C GLU A 194 -21.37 2.60 5.06
N GLY A 195 -22.66 2.33 5.27
CA GLY A 195 -23.76 3.07 4.66
C GLY A 195 -24.24 2.54 3.30
N PHE A 196 -23.54 1.57 2.71
CA PHE A 196 -23.97 0.88 1.49
C PHE A 196 -24.64 -0.45 1.80
N SER A 197 -25.66 -0.78 1.02
CA SER A 197 -26.30 -2.11 1.03
C SER A 197 -25.65 -3.01 -0.01
N TRP A 198 -25.91 -4.31 0.05
CA TRP A 198 -25.44 -5.27 -0.96
C TRP A 198 -26.55 -6.25 -1.33
N GLU A 199 -26.50 -6.75 -2.57
CA GLU A 199 -27.40 -7.77 -3.09
C GLU A 199 -26.64 -8.81 -3.89
N VAL A 200 -27.07 -10.07 -3.80
CA VAL A 200 -26.46 -11.18 -4.54
C VAL A 200 -27.12 -11.31 -5.90
N ARG A 201 -26.31 -11.43 -6.95
CA ARG A 201 -26.77 -11.60 -8.33
C ARG A 201 -26.28 -12.88 -8.98
#